data_AF-A0A679F534-F1
#
_entry.id   AF-A0A679F534-F1
#
_cell.length_a   1.000
_cell.length_b   1.000
_cell.length_c   1.000
_cell.angle_alpha   90.00
_cell.angle_beta   90.00
_cell.angle_gamma   90.00
#
_symmetry.space_group_name_H-M   'P 1'
#
loop_
_entity.id
_entity.type
_entity.pdbx_description
1 polymer ?
#
loop_
_entity_poly.entity_id
_entity_poly.type
_entity_poly.pdbx_seq_one_letter_code
_entity_poly.pdbx_strand_id
1 'polypeptide(L)'
;MTWANPTPNELAADWIACRGNVGSDLSNGLAQFLLSDFPREEPELTWDTIILVVKAYPEADFYGEAATEAQAACGALAAGPVEDLLSFHGRDFIDRFESEAHLDRRMAWVLGGACRFQMSDEIWNRVRLAADDAYWKRKIS
;
A
#
# COMPACT_ATOMS: atom_id res chain seq x y z
N MET A 1 15.37 -13.39 24.64
CA MET A 1 15.11 -13.66 23.21
C MET A 1 14.80 -12.34 22.57
N THR A 2 15.65 -11.84 21.69
CA THR A 2 15.37 -10.66 20.86
C THR A 2 14.63 -11.14 19.62
N TRP A 3 13.40 -10.68 19.43
CA TRP A 3 12.67 -10.85 18.18
C TRP A 3 13.43 -10.14 17.06
N ALA A 4 13.53 -10.77 15.88
CA ALA A 4 14.05 -10.14 14.68
C ALA A 4 12.86 -9.81 13.78
N ASN A 5 12.79 -8.56 13.31
CA ASN A 5 11.75 -8.16 12.38
C ASN A 5 11.88 -8.93 11.06
N PRO A 6 10.76 -9.31 10.43
CA PRO A 6 10.78 -9.91 9.10
C PRO A 6 11.33 -8.93 8.08
N THR A 7 11.93 -9.45 7.01
CA THR A 7 12.41 -8.65 5.90
C THR A 7 11.25 -8.10 5.06
N PRO A 8 11.45 -7.01 4.30
CA PRO A 8 10.42 -6.50 3.38
C PRO A 8 9.92 -7.53 2.36
N ASN A 9 10.79 -8.44 1.89
CA ASN A 9 10.40 -9.51 0.97
C ASN A 9 9.47 -10.54 1.64
N GLU A 10 9.76 -10.91 2.89
CA GLU A 10 8.91 -11.84 3.66
C GLU A 10 7.53 -11.20 3.94
N LEU A 11 7.52 -9.92 4.30
CA LEU A 11 6.28 -9.18 4.52
C LEU A 11 5.47 -9.01 3.24
N ALA A 12 6.11 -8.67 2.12
CA ALA A 12 5.43 -8.52 0.84
C ALA A 12 4.84 -9.86 0.37
N ALA A 13 5.60 -10.95 0.50
CA ALA A 13 5.13 -12.29 0.16
C ALA A 13 3.95 -12.73 1.04
N ASP A 14 4.02 -12.50 2.36
CA ASP A 14 2.91 -12.80 3.28
C ASP A 14 1.67 -11.95 2.97
N TRP A 15 1.85 -10.65 2.71
CA TRP A 15 0.76 -9.74 2.34
C TRP A 15 0.01 -10.21 1.10
N ILE A 16 0.76 -10.58 0.06
CA ILE A 16 0.23 -11.11 -1.20
C ILE A 16 -0.50 -12.44 -0.96
N ALA A 17 0.13 -13.37 -0.25
CA ALA A 17 -0.44 -14.69 0.04
C ALA A 17 -1.78 -14.61 0.82
N CYS A 18 -1.89 -13.68 1.78
CA CYS A 18 -3.12 -13.41 2.53
C CYS A 18 -4.32 -13.00 1.66
N ARG A 19 -4.04 -12.48 0.46
CA ARG A 19 -5.05 -11.89 -0.44
C ARG A 19 -5.30 -12.74 -1.69
N GLY A 20 -4.36 -13.61 -2.06
CA GLY A 20 -4.49 -14.58 -3.15
C GLY A 20 -5.25 -15.86 -2.79
N ASN A 21 -5.30 -16.28 -1.52
CA ASN A 21 -5.93 -17.54 -1.10
C ASN A 21 -7.13 -17.33 -0.17
N VAL A 22 -8.35 -17.62 -0.65
CA VAL A 22 -9.50 -17.90 0.22
C VAL A 22 -9.29 -19.29 0.84
N GLY A 23 -8.57 -19.32 1.97
CA GLY A 23 -8.47 -20.49 2.85
C GLY A 23 -7.17 -21.28 2.70
N SER A 24 -6.22 -21.07 3.61
CA SER A 24 -5.66 -22.13 4.47
C SER A 24 -4.50 -21.62 5.31
N ASP A 25 -4.57 -22.03 6.57
CA ASP A 25 -3.58 -22.00 7.65
C ASP A 25 -3.14 -20.68 8.30
N LEU A 26 -3.03 -20.76 9.63
CA LEU A 26 -2.87 -19.65 10.58
C LEU A 26 -1.49 -18.96 10.54
N SER A 27 -0.68 -19.19 9.49
CA SER A 27 0.57 -18.45 9.23
C SER A 27 0.37 -17.16 8.42
N ASN A 28 -0.79 -16.98 7.80
CA ASN A 28 -1.01 -15.98 6.75
C ASN A 28 -1.66 -14.71 7.31
N GLY A 29 -0.86 -13.80 7.85
CA GLY A 29 -1.40 -12.56 8.43
C GLY A 29 -0.45 -11.81 9.34
N LEU A 30 0.80 -12.25 9.44
CA LEU A 30 1.84 -11.50 10.15
C LEU A 30 2.03 -10.13 9.51
N ALA A 31 2.03 -10.01 8.18
CA ALA A 31 2.07 -8.73 7.50
C ALA A 31 0.82 -7.89 7.79
N GLN A 32 -0.37 -8.49 7.84
CA GLN A 32 -1.60 -7.78 8.21
C GLN A 32 -1.55 -7.22 9.64
N PHE A 33 -0.92 -7.94 10.56
CA PHE A 33 -0.76 -7.50 11.94
C PHE A 33 0.38 -6.49 12.08
N LEU A 34 1.57 -6.77 11.55
CA LEU A 34 2.75 -5.92 11.71
C LEU A 34 2.62 -4.60 10.97
N LEU A 35 1.97 -4.58 9.80
CA LEU A 35 1.77 -3.35 9.05
C LEU A 35 0.66 -2.45 9.62
N SER A 36 0.07 -2.77 10.78
CA SER A 36 -0.69 -1.77 11.57
C SER A 36 0.22 -0.86 12.38
N ASP A 37 1.33 -1.40 12.91
CA ASP A 37 2.21 -0.69 13.84
C ASP A 37 3.48 -0.19 13.15
N PHE A 38 4.00 -0.96 12.18
CA PHE A 38 5.23 -0.66 11.45
C PHE A 38 5.20 0.65 10.66
N PRO A 39 4.08 1.14 10.09
CA PRO A 39 4.08 2.46 9.47
C PRO A 39 4.53 3.55 10.46
N ARG A 40 4.25 3.38 11.75
CA ARG A 40 4.71 4.29 12.80
C ARG A 40 6.11 3.97 13.29
N GLU A 41 6.40 2.70 13.56
CA GLU A 41 7.61 2.27 14.28
C GLU A 41 8.80 1.97 13.35
N GLU A 42 8.53 1.45 12.16
CA GLU A 42 9.49 0.96 11.17
C GLU A 42 9.15 1.51 9.76
N PRO A 43 9.17 2.85 9.56
CA PRO A 43 8.62 3.48 8.37
C PRO A 43 9.36 3.11 7.07
N GLU A 44 10.68 2.92 7.11
CA GLU A 44 11.46 2.50 5.94
C GLU A 44 11.14 1.07 5.52
N LEU A 45 11.01 0.16 6.49
CA LEU A 45 10.62 -1.22 6.22
C LEU A 45 9.19 -1.30 5.66
N THR A 46 8.29 -0.45 6.15
CA THR A 46 6.95 -0.29 5.60
C THR A 46 6.99 0.20 4.16
N TRP A 47 7.77 1.24 3.88
CA TRP A 47 7.95 1.76 2.52
C TRP A 47 8.49 0.69 1.56
N ASP A 48 9.55 -0.02 1.94
CA ASP A 48 10.15 -1.06 1.10
C ASP A 48 9.14 -2.18 0.82
N THR A 49 8.35 -2.57 1.83
CA THR A 49 7.28 -3.56 1.68
C THR A 49 6.22 -3.07 0.69
N ILE A 50 5.77 -1.81 0.81
CA ILE A 50 4.80 -1.21 -0.11
C ILE A 50 5.31 -1.30 -1.55
N ILE A 51 6.56 -0.89 -1.79
CA ILE A 51 7.17 -0.93 -3.13
C ILE A 51 7.22 -2.35 -3.68
N LEU A 52 7.59 -3.33 -2.87
CA LEU A 52 7.66 -4.73 -3.29
C LEU A 52 6.28 -5.30 -3.64
N VAL A 53 5.25 -5.01 -2.83
CA VAL A 53 3.87 -5.47 -3.12
C VAL A 53 3.38 -4.87 -4.44
N VAL A 54 3.57 -3.57 -4.66
CA VAL A 54 3.13 -2.91 -5.89
C VAL A 54 3.86 -3.47 -7.11
N LYS A 55 5.17 -3.74 -7.01
CA LYS A 55 5.99 -4.24 -8.11
C LYS A 55 5.79 -5.73 -8.40
N ALA A 56 5.16 -6.48 -7.49
CA ALA A 56 4.86 -7.90 -7.70
C ALA A 56 3.82 -8.15 -8.80
N TYR A 57 3.01 -7.14 -9.14
CA TYR A 57 1.93 -7.26 -10.12
C TYR A 57 2.19 -6.43 -11.39
N PRO A 58 1.76 -6.91 -12.57
CA PRO A 58 1.80 -6.13 -13.80
C PRO A 58 0.76 -5.00 -13.79
N GLU A 59 1.05 -3.87 -14.45
CA GLU A 59 0.15 -2.70 -14.50
C GLU A 59 -1.26 -3.05 -15.01
N ALA A 60 -1.36 -4.00 -15.94
CA ALA A 60 -2.64 -4.43 -16.52
C ALA A 60 -3.64 -4.94 -15.46
N ASP A 61 -3.16 -5.49 -14.35
CA ASP A 61 -4.01 -6.07 -13.31
C ASP A 61 -4.69 -5.02 -12.43
N PHE A 62 -4.25 -3.75 -12.46
CA PHE A 62 -4.80 -2.67 -11.65
C PHE A 62 -6.04 -2.04 -12.28
N TYR A 63 -6.06 -1.94 -13.61
CA TYR A 63 -7.07 -1.18 -14.35
C TYR A 63 -8.13 -2.04 -15.05
N GLY A 64 -8.03 -3.37 -14.93
CA GLY A 64 -9.01 -4.30 -15.48
C GLY A 64 -10.40 -4.19 -14.83
N GLU A 65 -11.43 -4.61 -15.58
CA GLU A 65 -12.82 -4.62 -15.09
C GLU A 65 -13.10 -5.79 -14.13
N ALA A 66 -12.47 -6.94 -14.39
CA ALA A 66 -12.55 -8.10 -13.53
C ALA A 66 -11.77 -7.85 -12.24
N ALA A 67 -12.30 -8.34 -11.12
CA ALA A 67 -11.58 -8.30 -9.85
C ALA A 67 -10.29 -9.12 -9.95
N THR A 68 -9.16 -8.48 -9.67
CA THR A 68 -7.83 -9.13 -9.66
C THR A 68 -7.28 -9.20 -8.25
N GLU A 69 -6.30 -10.08 -8.05
CA GLU A 69 -5.55 -10.14 -6.80
C GLU A 69 -4.77 -8.84 -6.55
N ALA A 70 -4.19 -8.24 -7.60
CA ALA A 70 -3.50 -6.95 -7.51
C ALA A 70 -4.41 -5.85 -6.93
N GLN A 71 -5.66 -5.77 -7.40
CA GLN A 71 -6.65 -4.82 -6.88
C GLN A 71 -6.96 -5.07 -5.40
N ALA A 72 -7.09 -6.33 -4.98
CA ALA A 72 -7.36 -6.68 -3.59
C ALA A 72 -6.14 -6.36 -2.69
N ALA A 73 -4.95 -6.81 -3.08
CA ALA A 73 -3.73 -6.65 -2.29
C ALA A 73 -3.29 -5.18 -2.21
N CYS A 74 -3.24 -4.48 -3.35
CA CYS A 74 -2.80 -3.08 -3.39
C CYS A 74 -3.89 -2.11 -2.91
N GLY A 75 -5.17 -2.47 -3.04
CA GLY A 75 -6.27 -1.68 -2.48
C GLY A 75 -6.27 -1.71 -0.94
N ALA A 76 -6.04 -2.88 -0.34
CA ALA A 76 -5.85 -2.98 1.11
C ALA A 76 -4.58 -2.25 1.58
N LEU A 77 -3.54 -2.21 0.73
CA LEU A 77 -2.28 -1.51 1.04
C LEU A 77 -2.50 0.01 1.06
N ALA A 78 -3.30 0.51 0.11
CA ALA A 78 -3.72 1.90 0.03
C ALA A 78 -4.50 2.32 1.28
N ALA A 79 -5.52 1.54 1.66
CA ALA A 79 -6.43 1.84 2.76
C ALA A 79 -5.90 1.53 4.18
N GLY A 80 -4.59 1.29 4.31
CA GLY A 80 -3.96 0.97 5.60
C GLY A 80 -2.51 1.44 5.62
N PRO A 81 -1.53 0.59 5.27
CA PRO A 81 -0.11 0.93 5.41
C PRO A 81 0.30 2.25 4.75
N VAL A 82 -0.25 2.59 3.58
CA VAL A 82 0.01 3.87 2.91
C VAL A 82 -0.59 5.05 3.67
N GLU A 83 -1.85 4.93 4.11
CA GLU A 83 -2.54 5.95 4.90
C GLU A 83 -1.82 6.24 6.22
N ASP A 84 -1.42 5.17 6.93
CA ASP A 84 -0.75 5.28 8.22
C ASP A 84 0.65 5.86 8.08
N LEU A 85 1.43 5.39 7.08
CA LEU A 85 2.79 5.89 6.85
C LEU A 85 2.78 7.40 6.54
N LEU A 86 1.87 7.85 5.69
CA LEU A 86 1.72 9.27 5.36
C LEU A 86 1.08 10.08 6.48
N SER A 87 0.29 9.47 7.35
CA SER A 87 -0.26 10.13 8.54
C SER A 87 0.80 10.40 9.59
N PHE A 88 1.67 9.43 9.87
CA PHE A 88 2.73 9.58 10.87
C PHE A 88 3.97 10.29 10.34
N HIS A 89 4.36 10.01 9.09
CA HIS A 89 5.64 10.44 8.51
C HIS A 89 5.47 11.13 7.16
N GLY A 90 4.30 11.70 6.89
CA GLY A 90 3.98 12.29 5.58
C GLY A 90 4.99 13.32 5.08
N ARG A 91 5.56 14.13 5.96
CA ARG A 91 6.60 15.12 5.58
C ARG A 91 7.87 14.48 5.02
N ASP A 92 8.23 13.29 5.47
CA ASP A 92 9.46 12.61 5.09
C ASP A 92 9.25 11.69 3.88
N PHE A 93 8.02 11.22 3.65
CA PHE A 93 7.71 10.22 2.62
C PHE A 93 6.93 10.74 1.41
N ILE A 94 6.23 11.88 1.50
CA ILE A 94 5.37 12.34 0.40
C ILE A 94 6.16 12.57 -0.91
N ASP A 95 7.37 13.13 -0.84
CA ASP A 95 8.22 13.36 -2.02
C ASP A 95 8.57 12.03 -2.73
N ARG A 96 8.73 10.95 -1.95
CA ARG A 96 9.01 9.60 -2.48
C ARG A 96 7.78 9.01 -3.15
N PHE A 97 6.60 9.14 -2.52
CA PHE A 97 5.34 8.70 -3.12
C PHE A 97 5.04 9.44 -4.42
N GLU A 98 5.23 10.76 -4.46
CA GLU A 98 5.05 11.55 -5.69
C GLU A 98 6.02 11.11 -6.80
N SER A 99 7.29 10.93 -6.44
CA SER A 99 8.32 10.50 -7.39
C SER A 99 8.01 9.13 -7.96
N GLU A 100 7.63 8.16 -7.13
CA GLU A 100 7.29 6.81 -7.59
C GLU A 100 5.97 6.81 -8.38
N ALA A 101 4.95 7.57 -7.96
CA ALA A 101 3.69 7.69 -8.72
C ALA A 101 3.88 8.33 -10.09
N HIS A 102 4.84 9.24 -10.23
CA HIS A 102 5.21 9.81 -11.52
C HIS A 102 5.88 8.79 -12.45
N LEU A 103 6.66 7.85 -11.89
CA LEU A 103 7.41 6.85 -12.64
C LEU A 103 6.61 5.56 -12.89
N ASP A 104 5.70 5.21 -11.98
CA ASP A 104 4.97 3.96 -11.95
C ASP A 104 3.48 4.24 -11.69
N ARG A 105 2.66 4.03 -12.72
CA ARG A 105 1.21 4.23 -12.66
C ARG A 105 0.53 3.34 -11.63
N ARG A 106 1.13 2.20 -11.27
CA ARG A 106 0.61 1.33 -10.20
C ARG A 106 0.66 2.03 -8.84
N MET A 107 1.71 2.81 -8.57
CA MET A 107 1.80 3.61 -7.35
C MET A 107 0.78 4.76 -7.37
N ALA A 108 0.59 5.42 -8.52
CA ALA A 108 -0.45 6.43 -8.67
C ALA A 108 -1.86 5.84 -8.39
N TRP A 109 -2.13 4.62 -8.87
CA TRP A 109 -3.36 3.89 -8.58
C TRP A 109 -3.53 3.60 -7.08
N VAL A 110 -2.46 3.19 -6.39
CA VAL A 110 -2.45 2.95 -4.94
C VAL A 110 -2.79 4.23 -4.19
N LEU A 111 -2.14 5.35 -4.52
CA LEU A 111 -2.48 6.65 -3.92
C LEU A 111 -3.93 7.05 -4.15
N GLY A 112 -4.53 6.68 -5.29
CA GLY A 112 -5.95 6.90 -5.57
C GLY A 112 -6.91 6.14 -4.66
N GLY A 113 -6.45 5.05 -4.03
CA GLY A 113 -7.23 4.25 -3.09
C GLY A 113 -7.07 4.70 -1.63
N ALA A 114 -6.11 5.57 -1.34
CA ALA A 114 -5.88 6.07 0.00
C ALA A 114 -6.92 7.14 0.37
N CYS A 115 -7.27 7.18 1.65
CA CYS A 115 -8.05 8.24 2.28
C CYS A 115 -7.14 9.21 3.02
N ARG A 116 -7.68 10.38 3.36
CA ARG A 116 -6.94 11.40 4.13
C ARG A 116 -6.45 10.89 5.48
N PHE A 117 -7.31 10.14 6.18
CA PHE A 117 -7.11 9.74 7.57
C PHE A 117 -6.55 10.88 8.47
N GLN A 118 -5.40 10.68 9.13
CA GLN A 118 -4.77 11.64 10.03
C GLN A 118 -3.73 12.55 9.34
N MET A 119 -3.61 12.50 8.01
CA MET A 119 -2.72 13.38 7.25
C MET A 119 -3.13 14.86 7.41
N SER A 120 -2.13 15.75 7.39
CA SER A 120 -2.37 17.18 7.27
C SER A 120 -3.00 17.52 5.92
N ASP A 121 -3.67 18.67 5.82
CA ASP A 121 -4.24 19.14 4.54
C ASP A 121 -3.18 19.27 3.45
N GLU A 122 -1.97 19.70 3.83
CA GLU A 122 -0.82 19.82 2.92
C GLU A 122 -0.46 18.46 2.31
N ILE A 123 -0.23 17.44 3.15
CA ILE A 123 0.14 16.11 2.68
C ILE A 123 -1.00 15.49 1.86
N TRP A 124 -2.24 15.62 2.33
CA TRP A 124 -3.38 15.07 1.62
C TRP A 124 -3.60 15.70 0.24
N ASN A 125 -3.42 17.01 0.11
CA ASN A 125 -3.51 17.68 -1.18
C ASN A 125 -2.45 17.17 -2.16
N ARG A 126 -1.23 16.90 -1.69
CA ARG A 126 -0.15 16.33 -2.49
C ARG A 126 -0.46 14.90 -2.93
N VAL A 127 -0.97 14.06 -2.02
CA VAL A 127 -1.45 12.71 -2.36
C VAL A 127 -2.48 12.75 -3.49
N ARG A 128 -3.49 13.63 -3.37
CA ARG A 128 -4.54 13.78 -4.38
C ARG A 128 -4.01 14.24 -5.75
N LEU A 129 -2.94 15.03 -5.78
CA LEU A 129 -2.33 15.49 -7.04
C LEU A 129 -1.50 14.39 -7.72
N ALA A 130 -0.87 13.52 -6.95
CA ALA A 130 -0.08 12.40 -7.46
C ALA A 130 -0.93 11.16 -7.80
N ALA A 131 -2.13 11.05 -7.24
CA ALA A 131 -3.02 9.91 -7.41
C ALA A 131 -3.66 9.81 -8.81
N ASP A 132 -3.84 8.57 -9.28
CA ASP A 132 -4.77 8.21 -10.36
C ASP A 132 -6.02 7.58 -9.74
N ASP A 133 -7.05 8.40 -9.51
CA ASP A 133 -8.30 7.98 -8.88
C ASP A 133 -9.38 7.54 -9.89
N ALA A 134 -9.03 7.39 -11.18
CA ALA A 134 -9.99 7.07 -12.23
C ALA A 134 -10.66 5.71 -12.03
N TYR A 135 -9.92 4.71 -11.54
CA TYR A 135 -10.49 3.40 -11.18
C TYR A 135 -11.47 3.52 -10.01
N TRP A 136 -11.05 4.18 -8.93
CA TRP A 136 -11.79 4.28 -7.68
C TRP A 136 -13.10 5.04 -7.82
N LYS A 137 -13.11 6.13 -8.60
CA LYS A 137 -14.33 6.90 -8.90
C LYS A 137 -15.42 6.06 -9.58
N ARG A 138 -15.04 5.13 -10.47
CA ARG A 138 -16.00 4.27 -11.19
C ARG A 138 -16.68 3.22 -10.31
N LYS A 139 -16.05 2.82 -9.19
CA LYS A 139 -16.63 1.83 -8.27
C LYS A 139 -17.67 2.44 -7.31
N ILE A 140 -17.65 3.76 -7.14
CA ILE A 140 -18.54 4.49 -6.22
C ILE A 140 -19.77 5.07 -6.95
N SER A 141 -19.69 5.24 -8.27
CA SER A 141 -20.80 5.67 -9.15
C SER A 141 -21.74 4.52 -9.52
#